data_AF-A0A3P3VTZ7-F1
#
_entry.id   AF-A0A3P3VTZ7-F1
#
_cell.length_a   1.000
_cell.length_b   1.000
_cell.length_c   1.000
_cell.angle_alpha   90.00
_cell.angle_beta   90.00
_cell.angle_gamma   90.00
#
_symmetry.space_group_name_H-M   'P 1'
#
loop_
_entity.id
_entity.type
_entity.pdbx_description
1 polymer ?
#
loop_
_entity_poly.entity_id
_entity_poly.type
_entity_poly.pdbx_seq_one_letter_code
_entity_poly.pdbx_strand_id
1 'polypeptide(L)' 'MRRSDLEEAVAEARRFLDRAERALSADHDPDYPYLYGPEAAAVKRASMDLTKALPKLRRTR' A
#
# COMPACT_ATOMS: atom_id res chain seq x y z
N MET A 1 -14.82 -12.32 -11.12
CA MET A 1 -13.86 -11.19 -11.11
C MET A 1 -14.18 -10.26 -12.28
N ARG A 2 -14.35 -8.95 -12.03
CA ARG A 2 -14.57 -7.94 -13.09
C ARG A 2 -13.26 -7.23 -13.43
N ARG A 3 -13.11 -6.75 -14.66
CA ARG A 3 -11.92 -6.01 -15.13
C ARG A 3 -11.63 -4.81 -14.23
N SER A 4 -12.66 -4.05 -13.86
CA SER A 4 -12.54 -2.87 -12.99
C SER A 4 -12.00 -3.21 -11.60
N ASP A 5 -12.36 -4.36 -11.03
CA ASP A 5 -11.85 -4.77 -9.71
C ASP A 5 -10.35 -5.14 -9.81
N LEU A 6 -9.93 -5.74 -10.93
CA LEU A 6 -8.53 -6.03 -11.22
C LEU A 6 -7.71 -4.76 -11.43
N GLU A 7 -8.24 -3.81 -12.19
CA GLU A 7 -7.61 -2.50 -12.42
C GLU A 7 -7.42 -1.73 -11.11
N GLU A 8 -8.44 -1.72 -10.23
CA GLU A 8 -8.35 -1.14 -8.89
C GLU A 8 -7.25 -1.80 -8.05
N ALA A 9 -7.21 -3.14 -8.01
CA ALA A 9 -6.20 -3.87 -7.24
C ALA A 9 -4.78 -3.61 -7.75
N VAL A 10 -4.59 -3.51 -9.07
CA VAL A 10 -3.30 -3.16 -9.68
C VAL A 10 -2.88 -1.73 -9.33
N ALA A 11 -3.82 -0.78 -9.36
CA ALA A 11 -3.55 0.61 -9.01
C ALA A 11 -3.11 0.74 -7.54
N GLU A 12 -3.83 0.11 -6.61
CA GLU A 12 -3.46 0.14 -5.18
C GLU A 12 -2.16 -0.63 -4.90
N ALA A 13 -1.88 -1.72 -5.63
CA ALA A 13 -0.61 -2.43 -5.52
C ALA A 13 0.58 -1.55 -5.94
N ARG A 14 0.47 -0.86 -7.08
CA ARG A 14 1.49 0.08 -7.54
C ARG A 14 1.71 1.22 -6.54
N ARG A 15 0.62 1.77 -6.01
CA ARG A 15 0.67 2.84 -5.00
C ARG A 15 1.34 2.37 -3.70
N PHE A 16 1.05 1.15 -3.26
CA PHE A 16 1.72 0.56 -2.09
C PHE A 16 3.22 0.41 -2.32
N LEU A 17 3.64 -0.13 -3.47
CA LEU A 17 5.05 -0.31 -3.81
C LEU A 17 5.80 1.03 -3.85
N ASP A 18 5.28 2.05 -4.54
CA ASP A 18 5.90 3.39 -4.59
C ASP A 18 6.08 3.97 -3.18
N ARG A 19 5.09 3.83 -2.30
CA ARG A 19 5.20 4.29 -0.91
C ARG A 19 6.18 3.48 -0.09
N ALA A 20 6.20 2.17 -0.27
CA ALA A 20 7.10 1.28 0.45
C ALA A 20 8.56 1.58 0.08
N GLU A 21 8.85 1.80 -1.22
CA GLU A 21 10.18 2.18 -1.70
C GLU A 21 10.63 3.54 -1.13
N ARG A 22 9.74 4.54 -1.09
CA ARG A 22 10.03 5.84 -0.44
C ARG A 22 10.29 5.70 1.05
N ALA A 23 9.48 4.89 1.74
CA ALA A 23 9.68 4.65 3.16
C ALA A 23 11.01 3.91 3.43
N LEU A 24 11.42 2.97 2.57
CA LEU A 24 12.71 2.29 2.69
C LEU A 24 13.90 3.20 2.34
N SER A 25 13.69 4.19 1.47
CA SER A 25 14.73 5.14 1.04
C SER A 25 14.85 6.37 1.92
N ALA A 26 13.85 6.63 2.77
CA ALA A 26 13.91 7.71 3.74
C ALA A 26 14.94 7.38 4.82
N ASP A 27 15.80 8.35 5.13
CA ASP A 27 16.81 8.23 6.16
C ASP A 27 16.10 8.27 7.52
N HIS A 28 16.06 7.15 8.22
CA HIS A 28 15.38 7.02 9.50
C HIS A 28 16.39 6.93 10.62
N ASP A 29 16.10 7.64 11.71
CA ASP A 29 16.86 7.50 12.94
C ASP A 29 16.68 6.07 13.50
N PRO A 30 17.75 5.26 13.59
CA PRO A 30 17.68 3.89 14.07
C PRO A 30 17.25 3.79 15.54
N ASP A 31 17.42 4.86 16.33
CA ASP A 31 16.98 4.92 17.72
C ASP A 31 15.46 5.19 17.84
N TYR A 32 14.84 5.66 16.75
CA TYR A 32 13.40 5.94 16.67
C TYR A 32 12.74 5.27 15.46
N PRO A 33 12.73 3.93 15.38
CA PRO A 33 12.19 3.21 14.23
C PRO A 33 10.68 3.41 14.08
N TYR A 34 9.95 3.87 15.09
CA TYR A 34 8.52 4.18 14.96
C TYR A 34 8.24 5.57 14.35
N LEU A 35 9.28 6.41 14.22
CA LEU A 35 9.25 7.70 13.54
C LEU A 35 9.64 7.57 12.07
N TYR A 36 9.20 6.52 11.38
CA TYR A 36 9.27 6.36 9.91
C TYR A 36 8.62 7.52 9.10
N GLY A 37 8.27 8.62 9.76
CA GLY A 37 7.82 9.85 9.17
C GLY A 37 6.44 9.76 8.53
N PRO A 38 6.05 10.79 7.76
CA PRO A 38 4.81 10.79 7.01
C PRO A 38 4.71 9.63 6.01
N GLU A 39 5.84 9.10 5.53
CA GLU A 39 5.85 7.97 4.59
C GLU A 39 5.38 6.66 5.24
N ALA A 40 5.67 6.40 6.52
CA ALA A 40 5.10 5.23 7.21
C ALA A 40 3.58 5.26 7.26
N ALA A 41 2.99 6.43 7.55
CA ALA A 41 1.55 6.59 7.57
C ALA A 41 0.96 6.38 6.16
N ALA A 42 1.64 6.89 5.13
CA ALA A 42 1.26 6.70 3.74
C ALA A 42 1.31 5.22 3.31
N VAL A 43 2.38 4.50 3.66
CA VAL A 43 2.53 3.06 3.41
C VAL A 43 1.44 2.26 4.11
N LYS A 44 1.19 2.52 5.40
CA LYS A 44 0.12 1.84 6.15
C LYS A 44 -1.24 2.05 5.49
N ARG A 45 -1.53 3.28 5.07
CA ARG A 45 -2.79 3.59 4.37
C ARG A 45 -2.90 2.86 3.03
N ALA A 46 -1.85 2.89 2.21
CA ALA A 46 -1.81 2.19 0.92
C ALA A 46 -1.96 0.66 1.10
N SER A 47 -1.35 0.09 2.15
CA SER A 47 -1.49 -1.33 2.50
C SER A 47 -2.94 -1.69 2.87
N MET A 48 -3.62 -0.83 3.63
CA MET A 48 -5.04 -1.03 3.97
C MET A 48 -5.94 -0.93 2.75
N ASP A 49 -5.68 0.02 1.84
CA ASP A 49 -6.45 0.19 0.61
C ASP A 49 -6.29 -1.03 -0.32
N LEU A 50 -5.05 -1.52 -0.50
CA LEU A 50 -4.79 -2.77 -1.22
C LEU A 50 -5.50 -3.97 -0.59
N THR A 51 -5.46 -4.09 0.75
CA THR A 51 -6.16 -5.17 1.47
C THR A 51 -7.67 -5.13 1.26
N LYS A 52 -8.27 -3.95 1.06
CA LYS A 52 -9.70 -3.82 0.72
C LYS A 52 -10.00 -4.17 -0.74
N ALA A 53 -9.06 -3.94 -1.65
CA ALA A 53 -9.23 -4.25 -3.06
C ALA A 53 -9.14 -5.76 -3.34
N LEU A 54 -8.22 -6.48 -2.69
CA LEU A 54 -7.99 -7.91 -2.96
C LEU A 54 -9.21 -8.83 -2.78
N PRO A 55 -10.06 -8.69 -1.73
CA PRO A 55 -11.28 -9.48 -1.59
C PRO A 55 -12.28 -9.27 -2.73
N LYS A 56 -12.29 -8.11 -3.41
CA LYS A 56 -13.18 -7.85 -4.55
C LYS A 56 -12.86 -8.78 -5.72
N LEU A 57 -11.59 -9.16 -5.90
CA LEU A 57 -11.16 -10.11 -6.93
C LEU A 57 -11.72 -11.52 -6.70
N ARG A 58 -11.79 -11.93 -5.43
CA ARG A 58 -12.26 -13.26 -5.00
C ARG A 58 -13.77 -13.40 -5.04
N ARG A 59 -14.50 -12.29 -5.03
CA ARG A 59 -15.96 -12.30 -5.12
C ARG A 59 -16.35 -12.59 -6.56
N THR A 60 -16.72 -13.83 -6.82
CA THR A 60 -17.49 -14.23 -7.99
C THR A 60 -18.91 -13.76 -7.75
N ARG A 61 -19.25 -12.57 -8.24
CA ARG A 61 -20.64 -12.22 -8.51
C ARG A 61 -20.94 -12.61 -9.96
#